data_AF-X1JWW4-F1
#
_entry.id   AF-X1JWW4-F1
#
_cell.length_a   1.000
_cell.length_b   1.000
_cell.length_c   1.000
_cell.angle_alpha   90.00
_cell.angle_beta   90.00
_cell.angle_gamma   90.00
#
_symmetry.space_group_name_H-M   'P 1'
#
loop_
_entity.id
_entity.type
_entity.pdbx_description
1 polymer ?
#
loop_
_entity_poly.entity_id
_entity_poly.type
_entity_poly.pdbx_seq_one_letter_code
_entity_poly.pdbx_strand_id
1 'polypeptide(L)'
;RGLKERYEIHHGVKIKDSAILAAARLSQRYITDRFLPDKAIDLIDEAAAGLRMEIDSRPTEIDEVERRITQLQIEKEALKKEKDKDSQVRLAELEKELANLKEKSDHLKSHWKDEKTIIQRIREVKERIEQARVESEKAEREGRLERAAELRYGTLIELEKLLEKENKRLALLQKKQKMLKEEIDEEDIAEGISKWTGIPVSRLMEGEKDKLSKMEERLKKRVVGQDRVIEIISNTIRRSRTGL
;
A
#
# COMPACT_ATOMS: atom_id res chain seq x y z
N ARG A 1 -12.01 -10.54 15.07
CA ARG A 1 -11.94 -11.53 13.96
C ARG A 1 -12.99 -11.30 12.85
N GLY A 2 -13.74 -10.19 12.83
CA GLY A 2 -14.64 -9.83 11.71
C GLY A 2 -14.56 -8.35 11.27
N LEU A 3 -13.68 -7.56 11.89
CA LEU A 3 -13.46 -6.16 11.50
C LEU A 3 -12.62 -6.07 10.23
N LYS A 4 -11.66 -6.98 10.06
CA LYS A 4 -10.77 -7.02 8.90
C LYS A 4 -11.56 -7.00 7.59
N GLU A 5 -12.50 -7.94 7.43
CA GLU A 5 -13.30 -8.04 6.21
C GLU A 5 -14.10 -6.75 5.95
N ARG A 6 -14.67 -6.14 7.01
CA ARG A 6 -15.43 -4.90 6.88
C ARG A 6 -14.58 -3.72 6.40
N TYR A 7 -13.37 -3.55 6.92
CA TYR A 7 -12.45 -2.49 6.48
C TYR A 7 -11.92 -2.75 5.06
N GLU A 8 -11.60 -4.01 4.73
CA GLU A 8 -11.21 -4.40 3.38
C GLU A 8 -12.29 -4.07 2.34
N ILE A 9 -13.57 -4.32 2.67
CA ILE A 9 -14.70 -3.99 1.80
C ILE A 9 -14.89 -2.47 1.71
N HIS A 10 -14.91 -1.77 2.86
CA HIS A 10 -15.15 -0.33 2.90
C HIS A 10 -14.14 0.47 2.07
N HIS A 11 -12.86 0.10 2.17
CA HIS A 11 -11.77 0.76 1.45
C HIS A 11 -11.46 0.14 0.08
N GLY A 12 -11.95 -1.08 -0.19
CA GLY A 12 -11.67 -1.79 -1.43
C GLY A 12 -10.22 -2.32 -1.51
N VAL A 13 -9.57 -2.53 -0.37
CA VAL A 13 -8.17 -2.99 -0.25
C VAL A 13 -8.12 -4.33 0.47
N LYS A 14 -6.94 -4.96 0.49
CA LYS A 14 -6.69 -6.17 1.28
C LYS A 14 -5.73 -5.85 2.41
N ILE A 15 -5.99 -6.35 3.61
CA ILE A 15 -5.15 -6.12 4.78
C ILE A 15 -4.36 -7.40 5.04
N LYS A 16 -3.03 -7.35 4.93
CA LYS A 16 -2.21 -8.51 5.32
C LYS A 16 -2.27 -8.72 6.82
N ASP A 17 -2.18 -9.98 7.26
CA ASP A 17 -2.13 -10.28 8.69
C ASP A 17 -0.87 -9.68 9.35
N SER A 18 0.22 -9.57 8.58
CA SER A 18 1.43 -8.86 8.99
C SER A 18 1.16 -7.39 9.31
N ALA A 19 0.35 -6.69 8.50
CA ALA A 19 -0.06 -5.31 8.76
C ALA A 19 -0.83 -5.18 10.08
N ILE A 20 -1.74 -6.11 10.37
CA ILE A 20 -2.51 -6.12 11.63
C ILE A 20 -1.57 -6.32 12.83
N LEU A 21 -0.62 -7.25 12.72
CA LEU A 21 0.38 -7.50 13.76
C LEU A 21 1.30 -6.28 13.96
N ALA A 22 1.74 -5.66 12.87
CA ALA A 22 2.53 -4.44 12.90
C ALA A 22 1.75 -3.28 13.53
N ALA A 23 0.47 -3.11 13.18
CA ALA A 23 -0.38 -2.06 13.74
C ALA A 23 -0.52 -2.22 15.25
N ALA A 24 -0.78 -3.43 15.74
CA ALA A 24 -0.85 -3.68 17.18
C ALA A 24 0.51 -3.44 17.87
N ARG A 25 1.60 -4.00 17.32
CA ARG A 25 2.93 -3.96 17.94
C ARG A 25 3.53 -2.55 17.94
N LEU A 26 3.52 -1.88 16.78
CA LEU A 26 4.15 -0.58 16.61
C LEU A 26 3.33 0.51 17.30
N SER A 27 1.99 0.48 17.22
CA SER A 27 1.16 1.45 17.95
C SER A 27 1.30 1.31 19.46
N GLN A 28 1.44 0.09 19.98
CA GLN A 28 1.69 -0.10 21.41
C GLN A 28 3.02 0.50 21.87
N ARG A 29 4.03 0.48 20.98
CA ARG A 29 5.38 0.92 21.31
C ARG A 29 5.59 2.43 21.14
N TYR A 30 5.01 3.03 20.11
CA TYR A 30 5.35 4.39 19.70
C TYR A 30 4.22 5.40 19.89
N ILE A 31 2.97 4.94 20.08
CA ILE A 31 1.82 5.81 20.36
C ILE A 31 1.41 5.54 21.81
N THR A 32 1.94 6.33 22.73
CA THR A 32 1.81 6.13 24.19
C THR A 32 0.65 6.89 24.82
N ASP A 33 0.12 7.90 24.12
CA ASP A 33 -0.99 8.76 24.51
C ASP A 33 -2.37 8.16 24.21
N ARG A 34 -2.42 7.03 23.49
CA ARG A 34 -3.65 6.30 23.12
C ARG A 34 -3.59 4.83 23.53
N PHE A 35 -4.77 4.22 23.66
CA PHE A 35 -4.93 2.84 24.12
C PHE A 35 -5.31 1.88 22.98
N LEU A 36 -4.91 0.61 23.12
CA LEU A 36 -5.42 -0.47 22.27
C LEU A 36 -6.88 -0.81 22.67
N PRO A 37 -7.71 -1.29 21.73
CA PRO A 37 -7.42 -1.58 20.32
C PRO A 37 -7.52 -0.37 19.38
N ASP A 38 -8.09 0.74 19.85
CA ASP A 38 -8.47 1.94 19.08
C ASP A 38 -7.34 2.47 18.18
N LYS A 39 -6.16 2.76 18.74
CA LYS A 39 -5.01 3.27 17.97
C LYS A 39 -4.52 2.35 16.85
N ALA A 40 -4.71 1.03 16.99
CA ALA A 40 -4.30 0.08 15.95
C ALA A 40 -5.34 0.00 14.83
N ILE A 41 -6.62 0.16 15.17
CA ILE A 41 -7.71 0.21 14.19
C ILE A 41 -7.57 1.49 13.35
N ASP A 42 -7.32 2.64 13.98
CA ASP A 42 -7.14 3.90 13.25
C ASP A 42 -5.96 3.87 12.28
N LEU A 43 -4.83 3.26 12.67
CA LEU A 43 -3.69 3.12 11.76
C LEU A 43 -4.02 2.27 10.54
N ILE A 44 -4.79 1.20 10.74
CA ILE A 44 -5.25 0.34 9.65
C ILE A 44 -6.22 1.12 8.75
N ASP A 45 -7.12 1.90 9.34
CA ASP A 45 -8.09 2.74 8.63
C ASP A 45 -7.40 3.81 7.78
N GLU A 46 -6.43 4.53 8.36
CA GLU A 46 -5.66 5.55 7.65
C GLU A 46 -4.79 4.96 6.55
N ALA A 47 -4.12 3.83 6.81
CA ALA A 47 -3.37 3.11 5.78
C ALA A 47 -4.27 2.65 4.63
N ALA A 48 -5.48 2.17 4.95
CA ALA A 48 -6.45 1.72 3.96
C ALA A 48 -7.01 2.88 3.13
N ALA A 49 -7.32 4.01 3.77
CA ALA A 49 -7.75 5.22 3.09
C ALA A 49 -6.64 5.78 2.19
N GLY A 50 -5.39 5.79 2.67
CA GLY A 50 -4.23 6.21 1.90
C GLY A 50 -4.02 5.36 0.66
N LEU A 51 -4.03 4.03 0.81
CA LEU A 51 -3.89 3.10 -0.31
C LEU A 51 -5.03 3.25 -1.33
N ARG A 52 -6.26 3.46 -0.85
CA ARG A 52 -7.41 3.74 -1.73
C ARG A 52 -7.20 5.01 -2.55
N MET A 53 -6.72 6.10 -1.92
CA MET A 53 -6.40 7.34 -2.64
C MET A 53 -5.32 7.13 -3.70
N GLU A 54 -4.30 6.31 -3.38
CA GLU A 54 -3.25 5.96 -4.33
C GLU A 54 -3.80 5.21 -5.55
N ILE A 55 -4.68 4.22 -5.34
CA ILE A 55 -5.36 3.47 -6.41
C ILE A 55 -6.20 4.41 -7.31
N ASP A 56 -6.84 5.40 -6.72
CA ASP A 56 -7.66 6.36 -7.46
C ASP A 56 -6.82 7.38 -8.24
N SER A 57 -5.59 7.63 -7.78
CA SER A 57 -4.65 8.57 -8.37
C SER A 57 -3.84 8.00 -9.54
N ARG A 58 -3.11 8.88 -10.23
CA ARG A 58 -2.23 8.49 -11.32
C ARG A 58 -0.90 7.97 -10.74
N PRO A 59 -0.42 6.77 -11.16
CA PRO A 59 0.89 6.26 -10.75
C PRO A 59 2.03 7.21 -11.07
N THR A 60 3.01 7.25 -10.17
CA THR A 60 4.20 8.11 -10.26
C THR A 60 4.96 7.92 -11.58
N GLU A 61 5.02 6.70 -12.09
CA GLU A 61 5.72 6.33 -13.32
C GLU A 61 5.07 6.95 -14.55
N ILE A 62 3.73 7.09 -14.56
CA ILE A 62 3.01 7.79 -15.63
C ILE A 62 3.24 9.30 -15.49
N ASP A 63 3.17 9.81 -14.26
CA ASP A 63 3.41 11.21 -13.93
C ASP A 63 4.80 11.69 -14.39
N GLU A 64 5.85 10.91 -14.14
CA GLU A 64 7.22 11.21 -14.55
C GLU A 64 7.37 11.27 -16.07
N VAL A 65 6.81 10.29 -16.79
CA VAL A 65 6.85 10.25 -18.26
C VAL A 65 6.09 11.44 -18.86
N GLU A 66 4.90 11.77 -18.33
CA GLU A 66 4.09 12.90 -18.79
C GLU A 66 4.75 14.26 -18.54
N ARG A 67 5.40 14.43 -17.38
CA ARG A 67 6.19 15.63 -17.08
C ARG A 67 7.35 15.77 -18.07
N ARG A 68 8.05 14.68 -18.39
CA ARG A 68 9.13 14.68 -19.38
C ARG A 68 8.62 15.02 -20.78
N ILE A 69 7.49 14.44 -21.20
CA ILE A 69 6.84 14.78 -22.48
C ILE A 69 6.54 16.27 -22.55
N THR A 70 6.00 16.85 -21.48
CA THR A 70 5.64 18.27 -21.43
C THR A 70 6.89 19.16 -21.55
N GLN A 71 7.96 18.83 -20.84
CA GLN A 71 9.24 19.55 -20.94
C GLN A 71 9.79 19.55 -22.37
N LEU A 72 9.82 18.38 -23.01
CA LEU A 72 10.31 18.23 -24.38
C LEU A 72 9.39 18.91 -25.41
N GLN A 73 8.09 18.98 -25.15
CA GLN A 73 7.16 19.75 -25.98
C GLN A 73 7.44 21.25 -25.92
N ILE A 74 7.74 21.78 -24.73
CA ILE A 74 8.13 23.19 -24.56
C ILE A 74 9.46 23.46 -25.28
N GLU A 75 10.46 22.59 -25.12
CA GLU A 75 11.74 22.67 -25.83
C GLU A 75 11.53 22.66 -27.35
N LYS A 76 10.68 21.76 -27.85
CA LYS A 76 10.30 21.68 -29.27
C LYS A 76 9.68 22.98 -29.77
N GLU A 77 8.74 23.57 -29.04
CA GLU A 77 8.09 24.83 -29.45
C GLU A 77 9.04 26.03 -29.42
N ALA A 78 10.03 26.02 -28.52
CA ALA A 78 11.10 27.02 -28.52
C ALA A 78 12.00 26.88 -29.76
N LEU A 79 12.48 25.67 -30.04
CA LEU A 79 13.39 25.38 -31.16
C LEU A 79 12.75 25.55 -32.54
N LYS A 80 11.43 25.41 -32.67
CA LYS A 80 10.70 25.71 -33.92
C LYS A 80 10.88 27.15 -34.43
N LYS A 81 11.22 28.09 -33.53
CA LYS A 81 11.43 29.50 -33.89
C LYS A 81 12.84 29.77 -34.40
N GLU A 82 13.78 28.86 -34.14
CA GLU A 82 15.17 28.94 -34.54
C GLU A 82 15.38 28.38 -35.97
N LYS A 83 16.35 28.92 -36.70
CA LYS A 83 16.61 28.58 -38.11
C LYS A 83 18.00 27.99 -38.37
N ASP A 84 18.82 27.83 -37.34
CA ASP A 84 20.16 27.26 -37.46
C ASP A 84 20.10 25.73 -37.66
N LYS A 85 21.17 25.17 -38.24
CA LYS A 85 21.25 23.75 -38.59
C LYS A 85 21.25 22.85 -37.35
N ASP A 86 21.86 23.30 -36.26
CA ASP A 86 21.97 22.51 -35.03
C ASP A 86 20.59 22.38 -34.36
N SER A 87 19.80 23.46 -34.36
CA SER A 87 18.40 23.47 -33.92
C SER A 87 17.52 22.53 -34.75
N GLN A 88 17.73 22.43 -36.07
CA GLN A 88 16.99 21.48 -36.92
C GLN A 88 17.33 20.01 -36.62
N VAL A 89 18.61 19.71 -36.37
CA VAL A 89 19.04 18.37 -35.97
C VAL A 89 18.45 18.01 -34.60
N ARG A 90 18.54 18.92 -33.63
CA ARG A 90 17.97 18.75 -32.29
C ARG A 90 16.45 18.58 -32.33
N LEU A 91 15.75 19.33 -33.18
CA LEU A 91 14.30 19.19 -33.37
C LEU A 91 13.93 17.78 -33.83
N ALA A 92 14.66 17.22 -34.78
CA ALA A 92 14.41 15.86 -35.28
C ALA A 92 14.68 14.78 -34.21
N GLU A 93 15.70 14.98 -33.37
CA GLU A 93 15.96 14.11 -32.21
C GLU A 93 14.83 14.19 -31.17
N LEU A 94 14.40 15.40 -30.83
CA LEU A 94 13.30 15.64 -29.89
C LEU A 94 11.99 15.04 -30.36
N GLU A 95 11.70 15.10 -31.67
CA GLU A 95 10.51 14.47 -32.24
C GLU A 95 10.52 12.95 -32.08
N LYS A 96 11.69 12.31 -32.26
CA LYS A 96 11.86 10.88 -32.01
C LYS A 96 11.72 10.55 -30.52
N GLU A 97 12.35 11.32 -29.63
CA GLU A 97 12.24 11.13 -28.17
C GLU A 97 10.79 11.30 -27.70
N LEU A 98 10.09 12.32 -28.20
CA LEU A 98 8.67 12.55 -27.92
C LEU A 98 7.78 11.42 -28.42
N ALA A 99 8.02 10.88 -29.62
CA ALA A 99 7.25 9.75 -30.13
C ALA A 99 7.42 8.52 -29.23
N ASN A 100 8.66 8.17 -28.87
CA ASN A 100 8.97 7.05 -28.00
C ASN A 100 8.35 7.21 -26.60
N LEU A 101 8.43 8.41 -26.02
CA LEU A 101 7.87 8.67 -24.70
C LEU A 101 6.34 8.67 -24.71
N LYS A 102 5.69 9.17 -25.77
CA LYS A 102 4.24 9.09 -25.94
C LYS A 102 3.76 7.65 -26.02
N GLU A 103 4.40 6.83 -26.85
CA GLU A 103 4.09 5.40 -26.96
C GLU A 103 4.25 4.70 -25.59
N LYS A 104 5.34 4.99 -24.87
CA LYS A 104 5.55 4.50 -23.51
C LYS A 104 4.43 4.95 -22.57
N SER A 105 4.06 6.23 -22.59
CA SER A 105 2.98 6.77 -21.74
C SER A 105 1.64 6.10 -22.03
N ASP A 106 1.30 5.92 -23.30
CA ASP A 106 0.04 5.30 -23.72
C ASP A 106 -0.02 3.83 -23.30
N HIS A 107 1.09 3.09 -23.44
CA HIS A 107 1.21 1.72 -22.93
C HIS A 107 1.00 1.68 -21.41
N LEU A 108 1.67 2.56 -20.66
CA LEU A 108 1.54 2.59 -19.19
C LEU A 108 0.11 2.95 -18.75
N LYS A 109 -0.51 3.95 -19.39
CA LYS A 109 -1.90 4.35 -19.11
C LYS A 109 -2.89 3.24 -19.41
N SER A 110 -2.70 2.52 -20.52
CA SER A 110 -3.55 1.37 -20.86
C SER A 110 -3.44 0.29 -19.79
N HIS A 111 -2.22 -0.08 -19.41
CA HIS A 111 -1.97 -1.07 -18.39
C HIS A 111 -2.57 -0.68 -17.02
N TRP A 112 -2.36 0.57 -16.59
CA TRP A 112 -2.97 1.11 -15.37
C TRP A 112 -4.50 1.07 -15.41
N LYS A 113 -5.11 1.45 -16.55
CA LYS A 113 -6.57 1.43 -16.72
C LYS A 113 -7.13 0.01 -16.64
N ASP A 114 -6.43 -0.96 -17.20
CA ASP A 114 -6.80 -2.37 -17.12
C ASP A 114 -6.72 -2.88 -15.68
N GLU A 115 -5.63 -2.57 -14.95
CA GLU A 115 -5.50 -2.90 -13.52
C GLU A 115 -6.65 -2.27 -12.71
N LYS A 116 -6.88 -0.97 -12.87
CA LYS A 116 -7.93 -0.23 -12.16
C LYS A 116 -9.32 -0.81 -12.41
N THR A 117 -9.62 -1.18 -13.64
CA THR A 117 -10.91 -1.79 -14.01
C THR A 117 -11.11 -3.14 -13.32
N ILE A 118 -10.07 -3.96 -13.22
CA ILE A 118 -10.15 -5.27 -12.54
C ILE A 118 -10.31 -5.07 -11.02
N ILE A 119 -9.55 -4.14 -10.43
CA ILE A 119 -9.65 -3.81 -8.99
C ILE A 119 -11.07 -3.33 -8.65
N GLN A 120 -11.66 -2.47 -9.49
CA GLN A 120 -13.04 -2.00 -9.30
C GLN A 120 -14.05 -3.16 -9.35
N ARG A 121 -13.90 -4.10 -10.29
CA ARG A 121 -14.77 -5.29 -10.34
C ARG A 121 -14.61 -6.17 -9.11
N ILE A 122 -13.38 -6.39 -8.65
CA ILE A 122 -13.11 -7.15 -7.41
C ILE A 122 -13.84 -6.51 -6.23
N ARG A 123 -13.80 -5.19 -6.12
CA ARG A 123 -14.50 -4.43 -5.09
C ARG A 123 -16.02 -4.63 -5.18
N GLU A 124 -16.61 -4.43 -6.35
CA GLU A 124 -18.06 -4.63 -6.57
C GLU A 124 -18.51 -6.05 -6.20
N VAL A 125 -17.70 -7.07 -6.56
CA VAL A 125 -18.00 -8.47 -6.20
C VAL A 125 -17.90 -8.67 -4.68
N LYS A 126 -16.89 -8.11 -4.01
CA LYS A 126 -16.77 -8.18 -2.54
C LYS A 126 -17.94 -7.51 -1.83
N GLU A 127 -18.39 -6.34 -2.31
CA GLU A 127 -19.57 -5.65 -1.76
C GLU A 127 -20.84 -6.50 -1.91
N ARG A 128 -21.02 -7.16 -3.06
CA ARG A 128 -22.15 -8.10 -3.28
C ARG A 128 -22.08 -9.33 -2.39
N ILE A 129 -20.88 -9.88 -2.16
CA ILE A 129 -20.68 -11.01 -1.23
C ILE A 129 -21.14 -10.62 0.17
N GLU A 130 -20.73 -9.43 0.65
CA GLU A 130 -21.11 -8.98 1.99
C GLU A 130 -22.61 -8.73 2.11
N GLN A 131 -23.23 -8.12 1.10
CA GLN A 131 -24.69 -7.94 1.05
C GLN A 131 -25.42 -9.29 1.14
N ALA A 132 -24.98 -10.28 0.35
CA ALA A 132 -25.56 -11.62 0.37
C ALA A 132 -25.33 -12.36 1.70
N ARG A 133 -24.18 -12.15 2.36
CA ARG A 133 -23.91 -12.68 3.71
C ARG A 133 -24.86 -12.09 4.75
N VAL A 134 -24.98 -10.76 4.77
CA VAL A 134 -25.88 -10.06 5.70
C VAL A 134 -27.35 -10.46 5.46
N GLU A 135 -27.77 -10.58 4.20
CA GLU A 135 -29.12 -11.02 3.85
C GLU A 135 -29.35 -12.48 4.29
N SER A 136 -28.38 -13.37 4.11
CA SER A 136 -28.46 -14.76 4.55
C SER A 136 -28.61 -14.87 6.06
N GLU A 137 -27.78 -14.16 6.82
CA GLU A 137 -27.87 -14.12 8.30
C GLU A 137 -29.20 -13.52 8.78
N LYS A 138 -29.75 -12.55 8.05
CA LYS A 138 -31.07 -12.00 8.35
C LYS A 138 -32.18 -13.02 8.07
N ALA A 139 -32.14 -13.69 6.92
CA ALA A 139 -33.12 -14.71 6.56
C ALA A 139 -33.13 -15.88 7.55
N GLU A 140 -31.95 -16.31 8.01
CA GLU A 140 -31.80 -17.36 9.02
C GLU A 140 -32.42 -16.95 10.36
N ARG A 141 -32.15 -15.72 10.84
CA ARG A 141 -32.75 -15.20 12.09
C ARG A 141 -34.27 -15.07 12.02
N GLU A 142 -34.82 -14.82 10.83
CA GLU A 142 -36.26 -14.72 10.60
C GLU A 142 -36.94 -16.07 10.30
N GLY A 143 -36.19 -17.18 10.34
CA GLY A 143 -36.71 -18.52 10.05
C GLY A 143 -36.97 -18.81 8.57
N ARG A 144 -36.53 -17.93 7.66
CA ARG A 144 -36.64 -18.09 6.19
C ARG A 144 -35.50 -18.97 5.67
N LEU A 145 -35.50 -20.25 6.06
CA LEU A 145 -34.40 -21.19 5.81
C LEU A 145 -34.14 -21.46 4.32
N GLU A 146 -35.19 -21.49 3.49
CA GLU A 146 -35.06 -21.70 2.04
C GLU A 146 -34.27 -20.55 1.38
N ARG A 147 -34.61 -19.30 1.71
CA ARG A 147 -33.88 -18.12 1.22
C ARG A 147 -32.44 -18.07 1.73
N ALA A 148 -32.22 -18.45 3.00
CA ALA A 148 -30.88 -18.53 3.56
C ALA A 148 -30.01 -19.58 2.84
N ALA A 149 -30.59 -20.73 2.48
CA ALA A 149 -29.92 -21.79 1.73
C ALA A 149 -29.61 -21.36 0.28
N GLU A 150 -30.57 -20.72 -0.41
CA GLU A 150 -30.37 -20.17 -1.76
C GLU A 150 -29.19 -19.17 -1.80
N LEU A 151 -29.13 -18.26 -0.83
CA LEU A 151 -28.06 -17.27 -0.74
C LEU A 151 -26.70 -17.93 -0.44
N ARG A 152 -26.65 -18.89 0.49
CA ARG A 152 -25.40 -19.58 0.88
C ARG A 152 -24.85 -20.49 -0.19
N TYR A 153 -25.70 -21.33 -0.77
CA TYR A 153 -25.26 -22.41 -1.68
C TYR A 153 -25.46 -22.08 -3.15
N GLY A 154 -26.20 -21.02 -3.49
CA GLY A 154 -26.29 -20.47 -4.84
C GLY A 154 -25.42 -19.22 -4.96
N THR A 155 -25.99 -18.07 -4.58
CA THR A 155 -25.43 -16.75 -4.89
C THR A 155 -24.01 -16.54 -4.34
N LEU A 156 -23.75 -16.92 -3.07
CA LEU A 156 -22.43 -16.72 -2.46
C LEU A 156 -21.34 -17.54 -3.15
N ILE A 157 -21.63 -18.81 -3.48
CA ILE A 157 -20.67 -19.68 -4.19
C ILE A 157 -20.34 -19.11 -5.57
N GLU A 158 -21.34 -18.61 -6.30
CA GLU A 158 -21.13 -17.99 -7.62
C GLU A 158 -20.28 -16.71 -7.52
N LEU A 159 -20.57 -15.86 -6.53
CA LEU A 159 -19.80 -14.63 -6.30
C LEU A 159 -18.37 -14.93 -5.84
N GLU A 160 -18.15 -15.93 -4.99
CA GLU A 160 -16.81 -16.35 -4.56
C GLU A 160 -15.99 -16.90 -5.74
N LYS A 161 -16.60 -17.69 -6.63
CA LYS A 161 -15.96 -18.13 -7.89
C LYS A 161 -15.61 -16.96 -8.80
N LEU A 162 -16.49 -15.98 -8.92
CA LEU A 162 -16.23 -14.78 -9.71
C LEU A 162 -15.09 -13.95 -9.11
N LEU A 163 -15.07 -13.79 -7.79
CA LEU A 163 -13.99 -13.11 -7.07
C LEU A 163 -12.64 -13.79 -7.31
N GLU A 164 -12.59 -15.12 -7.22
CA GLU A 164 -11.37 -15.88 -7.48
C GLU A 164 -10.89 -15.72 -8.94
N LYS A 165 -11.82 -15.69 -9.89
CA LYS A 165 -11.51 -15.45 -11.32
C LYS A 165 -10.90 -14.07 -11.55
N GLU A 166 -11.48 -13.01 -10.99
CA GLU A 166 -10.96 -11.64 -11.16
C GLU A 166 -9.62 -11.48 -10.42
N ASN A 167 -9.44 -12.08 -9.24
CA ASN A 167 -8.14 -12.10 -8.55
C ASN A 167 -7.05 -12.79 -9.39
N LYS A 168 -7.36 -13.94 -10.03
CA LYS A 168 -6.43 -14.61 -10.94
C LYS A 168 -6.09 -13.74 -12.15
N ARG A 169 -7.07 -13.03 -12.70
CA ARG A 169 -6.88 -12.11 -13.82
C ARG A 169 -5.97 -10.95 -13.43
N LEU A 170 -6.18 -10.34 -12.26
CA LEU A 170 -5.33 -9.28 -11.73
C LEU A 170 -3.89 -9.79 -11.54
N ALA A 171 -3.72 -10.95 -10.92
CA ALA A 171 -2.40 -11.54 -10.69
C ALA A 171 -1.65 -11.82 -12.00
N LEU A 172 -2.35 -12.26 -13.05
CA LEU A 172 -1.73 -12.46 -14.37
C LEU A 172 -1.31 -11.14 -15.04
N LEU A 173 -2.08 -10.08 -14.87
CA LEU A 173 -1.76 -8.76 -15.40
C LEU A 173 -0.55 -8.16 -14.65
N GLN A 174 -0.57 -8.21 -13.32
CA GLN A 174 0.48 -7.69 -12.45
C GLN A 174 1.83 -8.44 -12.58
N LYS A 175 1.83 -9.68 -13.08
CA LYS A 175 3.08 -10.44 -13.34
C LYS A 175 4.00 -9.77 -14.36
N LYS A 176 3.44 -9.05 -15.33
CA LYS A 176 4.23 -8.34 -16.35
C LYS A 176 4.76 -7.03 -15.79
N GLN A 177 3.87 -6.28 -15.15
CA GLN A 177 4.14 -4.99 -14.55
C GLN A 177 3.06 -4.75 -13.50
N LYS A 178 3.45 -4.34 -12.29
CA LYS A 178 2.50 -3.98 -11.23
C LYS A 178 2.56 -2.46 -11.05
N MET A 179 1.43 -1.77 -11.21
CA MET A 179 1.35 -0.32 -11.02
C MET A 179 0.56 0.06 -9.78
N LEU A 180 -0.45 -0.73 -9.42
CA LEU A 180 -1.30 -0.46 -8.27
C LEU A 180 -1.03 -1.49 -7.16
N LYS A 181 -0.78 -0.99 -5.95
CA LYS A 181 -0.75 -1.79 -4.73
C LYS A 181 -2.18 -1.94 -4.21
N GLU A 182 -2.60 -3.18 -3.98
CA GLU A 182 -3.95 -3.52 -3.50
C GLU A 182 -3.96 -4.09 -2.07
N GLU A 183 -2.78 -4.29 -1.49
CA GLU A 183 -2.60 -4.92 -0.18
C GLU A 183 -1.83 -4.01 0.77
N ILE A 184 -2.34 -3.83 1.98
CA ILE A 184 -1.66 -3.16 3.09
C ILE A 184 -0.70 -4.13 3.75
N ASP A 185 0.55 -3.72 3.95
CA ASP A 185 1.60 -4.45 4.64
C ASP A 185 2.16 -3.68 5.85
N GLU A 186 3.27 -4.16 6.41
CA GLU A 186 3.89 -3.56 7.59
C GLU A 186 4.49 -2.17 7.31
N GLU A 187 4.91 -1.92 6.06
CA GLU A 187 5.53 -0.65 5.66
C GLU A 187 4.49 0.46 5.66
N ASP A 188 3.27 0.21 5.15
CA ASP A 188 2.17 1.18 5.16
C ASP A 188 1.80 1.61 6.59
N ILE A 189 1.83 0.66 7.53
CA ILE A 189 1.59 0.93 8.95
C ILE A 189 2.74 1.75 9.56
N ALA A 190 3.98 1.42 9.22
CA ALA A 190 5.14 2.17 9.66
C ALA A 190 5.13 3.60 9.11
N GLU A 191 4.69 3.81 7.88
CA GLU A 191 4.47 5.14 7.31
C GLU A 191 3.41 5.94 8.07
N GLY A 192 2.27 5.33 8.40
CA GLY A 192 1.24 5.96 9.23
C GLY A 192 1.80 6.42 10.59
N ILE A 193 2.52 5.54 11.28
CA ILE A 193 3.16 5.87 12.56
C ILE A 193 4.25 6.94 12.39
N SER A 194 5.02 6.88 11.31
CA SER A 194 6.04 7.88 11.01
C SER A 194 5.41 9.27 10.86
N LYS A 195 4.24 9.38 10.22
CA LYS A 195 3.50 10.64 10.10
C LYS A 195 3.02 11.16 11.46
N TRP A 196 2.52 10.28 12.32
CA TRP A 196 2.00 10.68 13.64
C TRP A 196 3.10 11.06 14.63
N THR A 197 4.23 10.35 14.60
CA THR A 197 5.26 10.44 15.64
C THR A 197 6.52 11.17 15.19
N GLY A 198 6.70 11.38 13.88
CA GLY A 198 7.94 11.90 13.29
C GLY A 198 9.12 10.91 13.31
N ILE A 199 8.91 9.68 13.77
CA ILE A 199 9.96 8.65 13.82
C ILE A 199 10.14 8.06 12.42
N PRO A 200 11.34 8.12 11.81
CA PRO A 200 11.56 7.60 10.46
C PRO A 200 11.17 6.13 10.31
N VAL A 201 10.54 5.78 9.19
CA VAL A 201 10.13 4.39 8.83
C VAL A 201 11.27 3.40 8.99
N SER A 202 12.48 3.76 8.55
CA SER A 202 13.67 2.91 8.70
C SER A 202 13.98 2.54 10.15
N ARG A 203 13.68 3.43 11.11
CA ARG A 203 13.80 3.14 12.55
C ARG A 203 12.63 2.32 13.07
N LEU A 204 11.43 2.47 12.52
CA LEU A 204 10.26 1.70 12.93
C LEU A 204 10.38 0.23 12.51
N MET A 205 10.80 0.02 11.27
CA MET A 205 10.99 -1.29 10.63
C MET A 205 12.21 -2.06 11.15
N GLU A 206 13.19 -1.36 11.75
CA GLU A 206 14.35 -2.03 12.32
C GLU A 206 13.94 -3.00 13.45
N GLY A 207 14.33 -4.27 13.26
CA GLY A 207 14.06 -5.36 14.17
C GLY A 207 14.58 -5.09 15.58
N GLU A 208 13.91 -5.67 16.57
CA GLU A 208 14.29 -5.48 17.97
C GLU A 208 15.68 -6.04 18.27
N LYS A 209 16.03 -7.17 17.65
CA LYS A 209 17.37 -7.76 17.72
C LYS A 209 18.45 -6.81 17.20
N ASP A 210 18.22 -6.17 16.06
CA ASP A 210 19.19 -5.25 15.45
C ASP A 210 19.35 -3.96 16.26
N LYS A 211 18.24 -3.42 16.79
CA LYS A 211 18.25 -2.29 17.73
C LYS A 211 19.09 -2.57 18.96
N LEU A 212 18.93 -3.76 19.55
CA LEU A 212 19.66 -4.21 20.73
C LEU A 212 21.15 -4.44 20.44
N SER A 213 21.47 -5.00 19.27
CA SER A 213 22.86 -5.22 18.84
C SER A 213 23.60 -3.90 18.63
N LYS A 214 22.93 -2.86 18.12
CA LYS A 214 23.51 -1.53 17.86
C LYS A 214 23.35 -0.55 19.03
N MET A 215 22.82 -1.00 20.17
CA MET A 215 22.46 -0.13 21.31
C MET A 215 23.68 0.62 21.87
N GLU A 216 24.78 -0.08 22.10
CA GLU A 216 26.01 0.52 22.65
C GLU A 216 26.57 1.58 21.72
N GLU A 217 26.72 1.27 20.44
CA GLU A 217 27.21 2.20 19.42
C GLU A 217 26.34 3.47 19.36
N ARG A 218 25.01 3.32 19.44
CA ARG A 218 24.08 4.46 19.45
C ARG A 218 24.19 5.31 20.70
N LEU A 219 24.37 4.69 21.87
CA LEU A 219 24.56 5.42 23.13
C LEU A 219 25.88 6.18 23.13
N LYS A 220 26.97 5.58 22.62
CA LYS A 220 28.29 6.22 22.51
C LYS A 220 28.29 7.47 21.61
N LYS A 221 27.38 7.56 20.63
CA LYS A 221 27.22 8.78 19.79
C LYS A 221 26.74 9.99 20.58
N ARG A 222 26.14 9.80 21.76
CA ARG A 222 25.58 10.89 22.58
C ARG A 222 26.22 10.99 23.97
N VAL A 223 26.82 9.90 24.47
CA VAL A 223 27.41 9.82 25.79
C VAL A 223 28.90 9.59 25.66
N VAL A 224 29.69 10.57 26.11
CA VAL A 224 31.16 10.56 26.02
C VAL A 224 31.76 10.03 27.32
N GLY A 225 32.74 9.13 27.23
CA GLY A 225 33.60 8.70 28.34
C GLY A 225 33.00 7.67 29.32
N GLN A 226 31.81 7.11 29.04
CA GLN A 226 31.11 6.17 29.92
C GLN A 226 30.99 4.76 29.33
N ASP A 227 32.02 4.27 28.64
CA ASP A 227 31.97 3.01 27.87
C ASP A 227 31.53 1.80 28.71
N ARG A 228 32.11 1.65 29.91
CA ARG A 228 31.79 0.53 30.81
C ARG A 228 30.34 0.57 31.32
N VAL A 229 29.79 1.76 31.55
CA VAL A 229 28.40 1.93 32.00
C VAL A 229 27.43 1.59 30.85
N ILE A 230 27.74 2.07 29.64
CA ILE A 230 26.96 1.78 28.43
C ILE A 230 26.92 0.27 28.16
N GLU A 231 28.04 -0.43 28.31
CA GLU A 231 28.13 -1.89 28.15
C GLU A 231 27.25 -2.63 29.16
N ILE A 232 27.34 -2.28 30.46
CA ILE A 232 26.56 -2.94 31.52
C ILE A 232 25.06 -2.73 31.31
N ILE A 233 24.63 -1.50 31.02
CA ILE A 233 23.22 -1.18 30.77
C ILE A 233 22.73 -1.93 29.53
N SER A 234 23.49 -1.90 28.43
CA SER A 234 23.10 -2.57 27.19
C SER A 234 22.98 -4.09 27.38
N ASN A 235 23.92 -4.72 28.10
CA ASN A 235 23.85 -6.14 28.46
C ASN A 235 22.62 -6.46 29.32
N THR A 236 22.31 -5.61 30.30
CA THR A 236 21.15 -5.79 31.18
C THR A 236 19.83 -5.71 30.41
N ILE A 237 19.70 -4.72 29.51
CA ILE A 237 18.51 -4.56 28.68
C ILE A 237 18.38 -5.72 27.67
N ARG A 238 19.48 -6.16 27.06
CA ARG A 238 19.49 -7.32 26.15
C ARG A 238 18.99 -8.60 26.84
N ARG A 239 19.47 -8.86 28.05
CA ARG A 239 19.03 -9.98 28.90
C ARG A 239 17.52 -9.92 29.15
N SER A 240 17.06 -8.81 29.74
CA SER A 240 15.64 -8.58 30.03
C SER A 240 14.71 -8.76 28.82
N ARG A 241 15.15 -8.36 27.62
CA ARG A 241 14.34 -8.47 26.39
C ARG A 241 14.42 -9.84 25.69
N THR A 242 15.47 -10.62 25.94
CA THR A 242 15.62 -11.97 25.38
C THR A 242 15.11 -13.08 26.30
N GLY A 243 14.64 -12.72 27.51
CA GLY A 243 14.09 -13.67 28.47
C GLY A 243 15.15 -14.51 29.20
N LEU A 244 16.41 -14.04 29.23
CA LEU A 244 17.55 -14.59 29.99
C LEU A 244 18.01 -13.57 31.04
#